data_AF-A0A0G1BRR2-F1
#
_entry.id   AF-A0A0G1BRR2-F1
#
_cell.length_a   1.000
_cell.length_b   1.000
_cell.length_c   1.000
_cell.angle_alpha   90.00
_cell.angle_beta   90.00
_cell.angle_gamma   90.00
#
_symmetry.space_group_name_H-M   'P 1'
#
loop_
_entity.id
_entity.type
_entity.pdbx_description
1 polymer ?
#
loop_
_entity_poly.entity_id
_entity_poly.type
_entity_poly.pdbx_seq_one_letter_code
_entity_poly.pdbx_strand_id
1 'polypeptide(L)'
;MLNFSNNHTMAWGLNAAADVVSNASSVSGTFPATSNAMTFVSVTDPAIATLTSAVVTTGSSVNAGTTGYLAGSFTLVAANSAVLLDRIVITQNGSIISGTDVTNVKLVTTGGQQLGSVLPNLSADGKGTFVMSPAYEIPSGQTIQVNVYADVVGGVNRTLIFNVLNLRDLQARDKTYNVGVSPSATLALTTTTVEAGTLTLTLDPSSPTGNIAPSQTNVTVLKVKVVAYGEQVKVLYIPFQIVTGGGTTDFTGQVDNIYMVDDAGNQIGTTITAADSSVAAGGTWDNNDSTAATFGTSSSNINYLIPANTTRIWSLKLDVVSTASSTMTTSLVAGTNNYQGQISNVSTGDTTAVGGNQLTITSSPFQAKQNSAFGAGNIVKGQTAAKIGSFVLSASSAEGINVSTITLTSSSTFPFANLMIKVNGVQFGDNKGSLLAATDYTFAGTSPVLIPAGGSVTVDAYVDVLTSATALGSSTYVKLDSASAVGALTASSQTLKTTGGDNVDNSNDIAGQSFTVNTTGGTMTIAKDAASPASYQAVMGKTGQSLGIWRFTGSAVSDTNITDMTVTASTSVSCCCFRYRFRHCRRGNRLLLHLPLHQSACHSDEHRRFYGTSRQCGFVPFWRFHFKRAVHI
;
A
#
# COMPACT_ATOMS: atom_id res chain seq x y z
N MET A 1 -91.98 45.96 20.76
CA MET A 1 -92.21 44.69 21.50
C MET A 1 -91.04 43.75 21.19
N LEU A 2 -90.30 43.24 22.19
CA LEU A 2 -89.21 42.26 21.99
C LEU A 2 -89.80 40.86 21.84
N ASN A 3 -89.63 40.21 20.69
CA ASN A 3 -90.02 38.82 20.49
C ASN A 3 -88.77 37.94 20.53
N PHE A 4 -88.56 37.22 21.62
CA PHE A 4 -87.42 36.31 21.79
C PHE A 4 -87.79 34.94 21.19
N SER A 5 -87.07 34.49 20.16
CA SER A 5 -87.11 33.09 19.72
C SER A 5 -85.85 32.37 20.24
N ASN A 6 -86.03 31.10 20.62
CA ASN A 6 -85.08 30.25 21.34
C ASN A 6 -83.78 29.86 20.59
N ASN A 7 -83.22 30.75 19.75
CA ASN A 7 -82.04 30.41 18.94
C ASN A 7 -81.09 31.60 18.75
N HIS A 8 -80.65 32.19 19.88
CA HIS A 8 -79.62 33.25 19.98
C HIS A 8 -79.64 34.32 18.88
N THR A 9 -80.83 34.67 18.40
CA THR A 9 -81.04 35.67 17.36
C THR A 9 -81.95 36.74 17.92
N MET A 10 -81.53 38.00 17.80
CA MET A 10 -82.38 39.15 18.11
C MET A 10 -82.61 39.97 16.85
N ALA A 11 -83.85 40.36 16.64
CA ALA A 11 -84.25 41.33 15.63
C ALA A 11 -85.09 42.40 16.31
N TRP A 12 -84.95 43.64 15.86
CA TRP A 12 -85.70 44.77 16.39
C TRP A 12 -86.87 45.04 15.45
N GLY A 13 -88.10 45.06 15.98
CA GLY A 13 -89.31 45.24 15.20
C GLY A 13 -90.19 46.34 15.76
N LEU A 14 -90.72 47.16 14.86
CA LEU A 14 -91.79 48.14 15.13
C LEU A 14 -93.10 47.55 14.59
N ASN A 15 -94.04 47.21 15.47
CA ASN A 15 -95.17 46.32 15.13
C ASN A 15 -96.37 47.07 14.57
N ALA A 16 -96.62 48.30 15.04
CA ALA A 16 -97.70 49.14 14.56
C ALA A 16 -97.33 50.63 14.62
N ALA A 17 -98.03 51.46 13.85
CA ALA A 17 -97.87 52.92 13.90
C ALA A 17 -98.14 53.50 15.30
N ALA A 18 -99.01 52.85 16.09
CA ALA A 18 -99.31 53.23 17.47
C ALA A 18 -98.11 53.06 18.43
N ASP A 19 -97.10 52.29 18.05
CA ASP A 19 -95.87 52.12 18.84
C ASP A 19 -94.90 53.32 18.69
N VAL A 20 -95.24 54.31 17.86
CA VAL A 20 -94.46 55.54 17.65
C VAL A 20 -95.21 56.74 18.22
N VAL A 21 -94.66 57.38 19.27
CA VAL A 21 -95.16 58.66 19.78
C VAL A 21 -94.50 59.80 19.01
N SER A 22 -95.27 60.62 18.31
CA SER A 22 -94.80 61.75 17.51
C SER A 22 -95.73 62.96 17.67
N ASN A 23 -95.22 64.17 17.45
CA ASN A 23 -96.00 65.41 17.35
C ASN A 23 -96.55 65.66 15.93
N ALA A 24 -96.35 64.73 14.99
CA ALA A 24 -96.92 64.77 13.65
C ALA A 24 -98.42 64.42 13.67
N SER A 25 -99.20 64.96 12.71
CA SER A 25 -100.65 64.74 12.62
C SER A 25 -101.05 63.29 12.27
N SER A 26 -100.14 62.49 11.71
CA SER A 26 -100.27 61.04 11.56
C SER A 26 -98.89 60.39 11.34
N VAL A 27 -98.73 59.14 11.78
CA VAL A 27 -97.54 58.31 11.48
C VAL A 27 -97.96 57.24 10.46
N SER A 28 -97.38 57.26 9.26
CA SER A 28 -97.69 56.32 8.18
C SER A 28 -96.45 55.54 7.72
N GLY A 29 -96.59 54.23 7.53
CA GLY A 29 -95.56 53.32 7.03
C GLY A 29 -96.10 51.89 6.92
N THR A 30 -95.30 50.97 6.36
CA THR A 30 -95.62 49.54 6.29
C THR A 30 -95.13 48.85 7.56
N PHE A 31 -96.04 48.30 8.36
CA PHE A 31 -95.73 47.61 9.61
C PHE A 31 -96.15 46.13 9.52
N PRO A 32 -95.40 45.19 10.14
CA PRO A 32 -94.25 45.42 11.01
C PRO A 32 -92.96 45.71 10.22
N ALA A 33 -92.22 46.73 10.66
CA ALA A 33 -90.89 47.04 10.13
C ALA A 33 -89.85 46.36 11.01
N THR A 34 -89.14 45.35 10.50
CA THR A 34 -88.15 44.57 11.24
C THR A 34 -86.74 44.82 10.72
N SER A 35 -85.76 44.86 11.63
CA SER A 35 -84.34 44.84 11.30
C SER A 35 -83.91 43.44 10.85
N ASN A 36 -82.71 43.36 10.25
CA ASN A 36 -82.03 42.08 10.07
C ASN A 36 -81.82 41.39 11.43
N ALA A 37 -81.94 40.06 11.45
CA ALA A 37 -81.67 39.26 12.65
C ALA A 37 -80.16 39.22 12.93
N MET A 38 -79.77 39.57 14.15
CA MET A 38 -78.39 39.51 14.65
C MET A 38 -78.22 38.27 15.52
N THR A 39 -77.22 37.44 15.21
CA THR A 39 -76.91 36.22 15.96
C THR A 39 -75.84 36.50 17.02
N PHE A 40 -76.05 36.04 18.26
CA PHE A 40 -75.11 36.17 19.37
C PHE A 40 -74.56 34.79 19.74
N VAL A 41 -73.25 34.67 19.92
CA VAL A 41 -72.62 33.47 20.46
C VAL A 41 -71.93 33.85 21.75
N SER A 42 -72.40 33.32 22.88
CA SER A 42 -71.68 33.41 24.15
C SER A 42 -70.56 32.39 24.16
N VAL A 43 -69.32 32.85 24.19
CA VAL A 43 -68.15 32.01 24.49
C VAL A 43 -67.91 32.12 25.98
N THR A 44 -68.02 31.02 26.72
CA THR A 44 -68.06 31.02 28.19
C THR A 44 -66.73 31.35 28.85
N ASP A 45 -65.62 31.42 28.09
CA ASP A 45 -64.35 32.01 28.53
C ASP A 45 -63.43 32.24 27.31
N PRO A 46 -63.34 33.44 26.73
CA PRO A 46 -62.31 33.73 25.73
C PRO A 46 -60.96 33.86 26.45
N ALA A 47 -60.41 32.74 26.91
CA ALA A 47 -59.06 32.72 27.46
C ALA A 47 -58.07 32.95 26.31
N ILE A 48 -57.38 34.09 26.34
CA ILE A 48 -56.25 34.38 25.46
C ILE A 48 -55.25 33.22 25.54
N ALA A 49 -54.62 32.86 24.43
CA ALA A 49 -53.60 31.80 24.43
C ALA A 49 -52.53 32.02 25.52
N THR A 50 -52.18 30.97 26.24
CA THR A 50 -51.05 30.95 27.19
C THR A 50 -49.83 30.34 26.52
N LEU A 51 -48.73 31.09 26.49
CA LEU A 51 -47.44 30.62 25.97
C LEU A 51 -46.48 30.35 27.12
N THR A 52 -46.24 29.07 27.42
CA THR A 52 -45.29 28.67 28.47
C THR A 52 -43.91 28.47 27.86
N SER A 53 -42.88 29.03 28.48
CA SER A 53 -41.48 28.92 28.04
C SER A 53 -40.60 28.31 29.12
N ALA A 54 -39.75 27.34 28.76
CA ALA A 54 -38.81 26.71 29.69
C ALA A 54 -37.43 26.47 29.06
N VAL A 55 -36.37 26.56 29.85
CA VAL A 55 -34.99 26.30 29.38
C VAL A 55 -34.75 24.79 29.29
N VAL A 56 -34.03 24.37 28.26
CA VAL A 56 -33.51 23.00 28.12
C VAL A 56 -32.00 23.04 28.26
N THR A 57 -31.45 22.23 29.15
CA THR A 57 -30.00 22.21 29.39
C THR A 57 -29.26 21.61 28.22
N THR A 58 -28.19 22.26 27.77
CA THR A 58 -27.28 21.80 26.71
C THR A 58 -25.89 21.53 27.26
N GLY A 59 -24.92 21.23 26.38
CA GLY A 59 -23.51 21.15 26.79
C GLY A 59 -23.02 22.46 27.39
N SER A 60 -22.04 22.38 28.30
CA SER A 60 -21.48 23.53 29.04
C SER A 60 -20.06 23.89 28.62
N SER A 61 -19.47 23.20 27.64
CA SER A 61 -18.15 23.51 27.09
C SER A 61 -18.10 23.31 25.58
N VAL A 62 -17.19 24.04 24.93
CA VAL A 62 -16.94 23.96 23.49
C VAL A 62 -15.51 24.40 23.18
N ASN A 63 -14.88 23.79 22.19
CA ASN A 63 -13.59 24.28 21.67
C ASN A 63 -13.86 25.40 20.66
N ALA A 64 -13.05 26.46 20.66
CA ALA A 64 -13.08 27.42 19.56
C ALA A 64 -12.70 26.75 18.23
N GLY A 65 -13.34 27.18 17.14
CA GLY A 65 -13.32 26.52 15.83
C GLY A 65 -14.48 25.55 15.58
N THR A 66 -15.33 25.26 16.57
CA THR A 66 -16.45 24.32 16.41
C THR A 66 -17.59 24.96 15.59
N THR A 67 -17.91 24.37 14.45
CA THR A 67 -19.06 24.76 13.62
C THR A 67 -20.32 23.99 14.03
N GLY A 68 -21.48 24.65 14.02
CA GLY A 68 -22.78 24.03 14.30
C GLY A 68 -22.95 23.59 15.75
N TYR A 69 -22.31 24.29 16.69
CA TYR A 69 -22.44 24.00 18.11
C TYR A 69 -23.85 24.35 18.62
N LEU A 70 -24.45 23.46 19.42
CA LEU A 70 -25.72 23.72 20.10
C LEU A 70 -25.46 24.61 21.33
N ALA A 71 -25.51 25.92 21.12
CA ALA A 71 -25.19 26.93 22.11
C ALA A 71 -26.29 27.19 23.16
N GLY A 72 -27.49 26.65 22.94
CA GLY A 72 -28.58 26.73 23.90
C GLY A 72 -29.87 26.15 23.34
N SER A 73 -30.82 25.84 24.22
CA SER A 73 -32.12 25.29 23.85
C SER A 73 -33.21 25.70 24.82
N PHE A 74 -34.42 25.89 24.32
CA PHE A 74 -35.60 26.18 25.13
C PHE A 74 -36.87 25.63 24.48
N THR A 75 -37.91 25.44 25.27
CA THR A 75 -39.24 25.03 24.79
C THR A 75 -40.24 26.17 24.84
N LEU A 76 -41.22 26.11 23.94
CA LEU A 76 -42.41 26.94 23.92
C LEU A 76 -43.65 26.04 23.81
N VAL A 77 -44.65 26.26 24.65
CA VAL A 77 -45.88 25.46 24.70
C VAL A 77 -47.08 26.39 24.57
N ALA A 78 -47.92 26.14 23.57
CA ALA A 78 -49.21 26.82 23.43
C ALA A 78 -50.28 26.00 24.15
N ALA A 79 -50.74 26.41 25.33
CA ALA A 79 -51.49 25.54 26.24
C ALA A 79 -52.95 25.29 25.83
N ASN A 80 -53.67 26.35 25.50
CA ASN A 80 -55.14 26.36 25.33
C ASN A 80 -55.59 26.76 23.92
N SER A 81 -54.85 27.61 23.22
CA SER A 81 -55.15 28.06 21.85
C SER A 81 -53.86 28.12 21.01
N ALA A 82 -53.98 27.99 19.69
CA ALA A 82 -52.84 28.01 18.79
C ALA A 82 -52.18 29.40 18.74
N VAL A 83 -50.84 29.42 18.73
CA VAL A 83 -50.05 30.65 18.77
C VAL A 83 -49.24 30.79 17.49
N LEU A 84 -49.28 31.98 16.88
CA LEU A 84 -48.40 32.39 15.79
C LEU A 84 -47.20 33.11 16.36
N LEU A 85 -46.00 32.64 16.05
CA LEU A 85 -44.74 33.21 16.48
C LEU A 85 -44.15 34.07 15.35
N ASP A 86 -44.07 35.37 15.59
CA ASP A 86 -43.66 36.37 14.60
C ASP A 86 -42.14 36.67 14.70
N ARG A 87 -41.60 36.73 15.92
CA ARG A 87 -40.20 37.13 16.17
C ARG A 87 -39.62 36.52 17.45
N ILE A 88 -38.34 36.14 17.40
CA ILE A 88 -37.49 35.85 18.57
C ILE A 88 -36.26 36.76 18.54
N VAL A 89 -35.96 37.40 19.66
CA VAL A 89 -34.70 38.10 19.89
C VAL A 89 -33.90 37.35 20.96
N ILE A 90 -32.69 36.93 20.61
CA ILE A 90 -31.71 36.40 21.56
C ILE A 90 -30.67 37.47 21.85
N THR A 91 -30.20 37.53 23.09
CA THR A 91 -29.11 38.42 23.51
C THR A 91 -27.98 37.57 24.06
N GLN A 92 -26.78 37.76 23.54
CA GLN A 92 -25.58 37.19 24.09
C GLN A 92 -25.18 37.98 25.34
N ASN A 93 -25.01 37.28 26.47
CA ASN A 93 -24.78 37.88 27.79
C ASN A 93 -23.63 37.19 28.56
N GLY A 94 -22.78 36.46 27.84
CA GLY A 94 -21.52 35.95 28.36
C GLY A 94 -20.36 36.91 28.07
N SER A 95 -19.13 36.50 28.35
CA SER A 95 -17.97 37.36 28.08
C SER A 95 -17.53 37.37 26.62
N ILE A 96 -17.92 36.45 25.73
CA ILE A 96 -17.47 36.45 24.31
C ILE A 96 -17.75 37.76 23.55
N ILE A 97 -16.95 38.06 22.52
CA ILE A 97 -17.15 39.21 21.65
C ILE A 97 -18.09 38.82 20.51
N SER A 98 -19.35 39.27 20.61
CA SER A 98 -20.44 38.94 19.69
C SER A 98 -20.18 39.19 18.20
N GLY A 99 -19.27 40.12 17.86
CA GLY A 99 -18.93 40.48 16.47
C GLY A 99 -17.82 39.64 15.83
N THR A 100 -16.99 38.94 16.62
CA THR A 100 -15.79 38.23 16.15
C THR A 100 -15.74 36.76 16.57
N ASP A 101 -16.26 36.43 17.74
CA ASP A 101 -16.07 35.12 18.35
C ASP A 101 -17.17 34.13 17.98
N VAL A 102 -18.33 34.62 17.48
CA VAL A 102 -19.48 33.81 17.11
C VAL A 102 -20.04 34.24 15.76
N THR A 103 -20.31 33.25 14.91
CA THR A 103 -20.90 33.46 13.58
C THR A 103 -21.99 32.43 13.28
N ASN A 104 -22.72 32.63 12.18
CA ASN A 104 -23.73 31.71 11.63
C ASN A 104 -24.78 31.26 12.66
N VAL A 105 -25.31 32.20 13.44
CA VAL A 105 -26.31 31.90 14.47
C VAL A 105 -27.64 31.59 13.79
N LYS A 106 -28.19 30.41 14.08
CA LYS A 106 -29.48 29.95 13.53
C LYS A 106 -30.35 29.32 14.60
N LEU A 107 -31.66 29.46 14.43
CA LEU A 107 -32.66 28.80 15.24
C LEU A 107 -33.25 27.63 14.46
N VAL A 108 -33.29 26.45 15.05
CA VAL A 108 -33.83 25.24 14.42
C VAL A 108 -34.74 24.51 15.41
N THR A 109 -35.91 24.06 14.98
CA THR A 109 -36.78 23.26 15.83
C THR A 109 -36.33 21.80 15.87
N THR A 110 -36.78 21.01 16.86
CA THR A 110 -36.52 19.56 16.90
C THR A 110 -37.02 18.81 15.65
N GLY A 111 -37.99 19.37 14.92
CA GLY A 111 -38.46 18.84 13.63
C GLY A 111 -37.59 19.20 12.41
N GLY A 112 -36.44 19.88 12.62
CA GLY A 112 -35.51 20.27 11.56
C GLY A 112 -35.87 21.58 10.84
N GLN A 113 -36.97 22.24 11.21
CA GLN A 113 -37.40 23.49 10.57
C GLN A 113 -36.58 24.66 11.11
N GLN A 114 -35.92 25.41 10.22
CA GLN A 114 -35.23 26.64 10.58
C GLN A 114 -36.22 27.77 10.85
N LEU A 115 -36.03 28.50 11.95
CA LEU A 115 -36.84 29.67 12.30
C LEU A 115 -36.09 30.95 11.91
N GLY A 116 -36.60 31.64 10.89
CA GLY A 116 -35.99 32.86 10.34
C GLY A 116 -34.71 32.63 9.54
N SER A 117 -34.05 33.71 9.15
CA SER A 117 -32.78 33.67 8.42
C SER A 117 -31.59 33.39 9.35
N VAL A 118 -30.56 32.73 8.83
CA VAL A 118 -29.27 32.61 9.52
C VAL A 118 -28.66 34.00 9.67
N LEU A 119 -28.20 34.33 10.88
CA LEU A 119 -27.50 35.57 11.14
C LEU A 119 -25.99 35.32 10.99
N PRO A 120 -25.29 36.01 10.08
CA PRO A 120 -23.85 35.82 9.91
C PRO A 120 -23.10 36.16 11.19
N ASN A 121 -23.42 37.29 11.83
CA ASN A 121 -22.90 37.70 13.13
C ASN A 121 -24.06 38.27 13.97
N LEU A 122 -23.87 38.40 15.28
CA LEU A 122 -24.78 39.16 16.14
C LEU A 122 -24.58 40.67 15.92
N SER A 123 -25.59 41.46 16.23
CA SER A 123 -25.45 42.93 16.22
C SER A 123 -24.40 43.40 17.24
N ALA A 124 -23.92 44.64 17.10
CA ALA A 124 -22.94 45.23 18.03
C ALA A 124 -23.42 45.24 19.49
N ASP A 125 -24.74 45.27 19.70
CA ASP A 125 -25.38 45.19 21.03
C ASP A 125 -25.51 43.74 21.56
N GLY A 126 -24.91 42.75 20.88
CA GLY A 126 -24.98 41.33 21.24
C GLY A 126 -26.33 40.67 20.92
N LYS A 127 -27.21 41.34 20.18
CA LYS A 127 -28.57 40.84 19.89
C LYS A 127 -28.66 40.18 18.52
N GLY A 128 -29.35 39.05 18.45
CA GLY A 128 -29.77 38.39 17.22
C GLY A 128 -31.29 38.41 17.10
N THR A 129 -31.82 39.03 16.04
CA THR A 129 -33.26 39.10 15.79
C THR A 129 -33.64 38.15 14.66
N PHE A 130 -34.49 37.18 14.98
CA PHE A 130 -35.03 36.21 14.04
C PHE A 130 -36.51 36.55 13.79
N VAL A 131 -36.84 36.84 12.54
CA VAL A 131 -38.21 37.11 12.10
C VAL A 131 -38.71 35.92 11.30
N MET A 132 -39.91 35.45 11.61
CA MET A 132 -40.55 34.35 10.90
C MET A 132 -41.48 34.93 9.84
N SER A 133 -41.15 34.68 8.58
CA SER A 133 -41.98 35.08 7.44
C SER A 133 -42.17 33.87 6.50
N PRO A 134 -43.35 33.21 6.52
CA PRO A 134 -44.53 33.49 7.34
C PRO A 134 -44.31 33.16 8.84
N ALA A 135 -45.20 33.69 9.71
CA ALA A 135 -45.17 33.39 11.14
C ALA A 135 -45.25 31.88 11.41
N TYR A 136 -44.51 31.40 12.40
CA TYR A 136 -44.46 29.98 12.72
C TYR A 136 -45.62 29.59 13.65
N GLU A 137 -46.43 28.60 13.27
CA GLU A 137 -47.56 28.14 14.07
C GLU A 137 -47.15 27.09 15.09
N ILE A 138 -47.52 27.34 16.35
CA ILE A 138 -47.48 26.38 17.45
C ILE A 138 -48.93 25.91 17.68
N PRO A 139 -49.29 24.67 17.30
CA PRO A 139 -50.64 24.16 17.53
C PRO A 139 -50.98 24.11 19.03
N SER A 140 -52.27 24.19 19.36
CA SER A 140 -52.75 24.08 20.74
C SER A 140 -52.36 22.72 21.35
N GLY A 141 -51.90 22.73 22.60
CA GLY A 141 -51.42 21.57 23.34
C GLY A 141 -50.01 21.07 22.97
N GLN A 142 -49.37 21.65 21.95
CA GLN A 142 -48.07 21.17 21.47
C GLN A 142 -46.88 21.92 22.09
N THR A 143 -45.84 21.16 22.41
CA THR A 143 -44.53 21.68 22.80
C THR A 143 -43.63 21.73 21.59
N ILE A 144 -43.04 22.89 21.30
CA ILE A 144 -41.93 23.02 20.37
C ILE A 144 -40.65 23.26 21.16
N GLN A 145 -39.54 22.68 20.71
CA GLN A 145 -38.21 22.99 21.22
C GLN A 145 -37.44 23.73 20.15
N VAL A 146 -36.86 24.86 20.53
CA VAL A 146 -36.05 25.74 19.70
C VAL A 146 -34.59 25.60 20.12
N ASN A 147 -33.77 25.12 19.20
CA ASN A 147 -32.34 24.92 19.37
C ASN A 147 -31.59 26.10 18.74
N VAL A 148 -30.69 26.71 19.49
CA VAL A 148 -29.80 27.78 19.04
C VAL A 148 -28.47 27.16 18.61
N TYR A 149 -28.21 27.16 17.31
CA TYR A 149 -26.93 26.74 16.77
C TYR A 149 -26.08 27.94 16.43
N ALA A 150 -24.77 27.86 16.71
CA ALA A 150 -23.80 28.89 16.39
C ALA A 150 -22.45 28.28 16.07
N ASP A 151 -21.67 28.96 15.23
CA ASP A 151 -20.27 28.63 14.98
C ASP A 151 -19.41 29.45 15.94
N VAL A 152 -18.63 28.77 16.78
CA VAL A 152 -17.73 29.40 17.75
C VAL A 152 -16.38 29.55 17.07
N VAL A 153 -16.05 30.76 16.61
CA VAL A 153 -14.83 31.04 15.85
C VAL A 153 -13.65 31.35 16.77
N GLY A 154 -13.93 31.93 17.95
CA GLY A 154 -12.90 32.39 18.89
C GLY A 154 -13.40 32.51 20.32
N GLY A 155 -12.78 33.41 21.09
CA GLY A 155 -13.17 33.68 22.47
C GLY A 155 -12.69 32.64 23.48
N VAL A 156 -11.49 32.08 23.33
CA VAL A 156 -10.90 31.16 24.32
C VAL A 156 -10.92 31.76 25.74
N ASN A 157 -11.19 30.93 26.76
CA ASN A 157 -11.42 31.32 28.15
C ASN A 157 -12.57 32.31 28.38
N ARG A 158 -13.47 32.50 27.40
CA ARG A 158 -14.67 33.32 27.53
C ARG A 158 -15.91 32.45 27.65
N THR A 159 -17.00 33.04 28.13
CA THR A 159 -18.28 32.37 28.28
C THR A 159 -19.24 32.82 27.19
N LEU A 160 -19.93 31.85 26.60
CA LEU A 160 -21.05 32.04 25.69
C LEU A 160 -22.35 31.76 26.47
N ILE A 161 -23.23 32.74 26.51
CA ILE A 161 -24.56 32.63 27.12
C ILE A 161 -25.53 33.33 26.20
N PHE A 162 -26.54 32.61 25.70
CA PHE A 162 -27.65 33.20 24.98
C PHE A 162 -28.85 33.31 25.91
N ASN A 163 -29.52 34.46 25.88
CA ASN A 163 -30.68 34.74 26.71
C ASN A 163 -31.82 35.32 25.90
N VAL A 164 -33.05 35.02 26.30
CA VAL A 164 -34.21 35.87 26.03
C VAL A 164 -34.42 36.73 27.27
N LEU A 165 -33.93 37.97 27.22
CA LEU A 165 -33.83 38.85 28.39
C LEU A 165 -35.15 39.47 28.82
N ASN A 166 -36.02 39.80 27.86
CA ASN A 166 -37.31 40.43 28.12
C ASN A 166 -38.45 39.58 27.56
N LEU A 167 -39.62 39.63 28.20
CA LEU A 167 -40.82 38.94 27.69
C LEU A 167 -41.23 39.42 26.28
N ARG A 168 -40.92 40.67 25.93
CA ARG A 168 -41.14 41.27 24.59
C ARG A 168 -40.16 40.80 23.51
N ASP A 169 -39.09 40.12 23.90
CA ASP A 169 -38.10 39.58 22.98
C ASP A 169 -38.64 38.34 22.24
N LEU A 170 -39.69 37.69 22.78
CA LEU A 170 -40.58 36.82 22.00
C LEU A 170 -41.85 37.59 21.63
N GLN A 171 -42.13 37.66 20.34
CA GLN A 171 -43.38 38.22 19.83
C GLN A 171 -44.24 37.09 19.28
N ALA A 172 -45.33 36.82 19.99
CA ALA A 172 -46.32 35.81 19.65
C ALA A 172 -47.72 36.41 19.71
N ARG A 173 -48.65 35.84 18.94
CA ARG A 173 -50.05 36.24 18.90
C ARG A 173 -50.97 35.04 18.84
N ASP A 174 -52.14 35.16 19.47
CA ASP A 174 -53.20 34.17 19.39
C ASP A 174 -53.75 34.12 17.96
N LYS A 175 -53.82 32.93 17.36
CA LYS A 175 -54.32 32.74 15.99
C LYS A 175 -55.81 33.04 15.84
N THR A 176 -56.60 32.78 16.87
CA THR A 176 -58.06 32.91 16.89
C THR A 176 -58.48 34.35 17.12
N TYR A 177 -57.84 35.04 18.07
CA TYR A 177 -58.24 36.39 18.49
C TYR A 177 -57.33 37.49 17.96
N ASN A 178 -56.21 37.14 17.32
CA ASN A 178 -55.23 38.10 16.78
C ASN A 178 -54.64 39.06 17.84
N VAL A 179 -54.68 38.65 19.11
CA VAL A 179 -54.17 39.41 20.28
C VAL A 179 -52.75 38.95 20.62
N GLY A 180 -51.91 39.87 21.08
CA GLY A 180 -50.54 39.56 21.54
C GLY A 180 -50.51 38.67 22.77
N VAL A 181 -49.62 37.69 22.75
CA VAL A 181 -49.39 36.72 23.85
C VAL A 181 -47.96 36.89 24.34
N SER A 182 -47.80 37.03 25.65
CA SER A 182 -46.47 37.07 26.28
C SER A 182 -46.06 35.67 26.75
N PRO A 183 -44.77 35.31 26.67
CA PRO A 183 -44.25 34.08 27.26
C PRO A 183 -44.35 34.12 28.79
N SER A 184 -44.34 32.95 29.43
CA SER A 184 -44.46 32.82 30.88
C SER A 184 -43.23 33.27 31.67
N ALA A 185 -42.04 33.28 31.04
CA ALA A 185 -40.79 33.64 31.70
C ALA A 185 -39.74 34.16 30.70
N THR A 186 -38.72 34.84 31.24
CA THR A 186 -37.46 35.07 30.53
C THR A 186 -36.64 33.77 30.52
N LEU A 187 -35.71 33.64 29.57
CA LEU A 187 -34.94 32.41 29.38
C LEU A 187 -33.45 32.73 29.45
N ALA A 188 -32.79 32.23 30.49
CA ALA A 188 -31.33 32.22 30.55
C ALA A 188 -30.82 30.84 30.13
N LEU A 189 -30.26 30.71 28.93
CA LEU A 189 -29.83 29.41 28.41
C LEU A 189 -28.52 28.98 29.07
N THR A 190 -28.13 27.73 28.84
CA THR A 190 -26.92 27.14 29.44
C THR A 190 -25.67 27.98 29.14
N THR A 191 -24.89 28.23 30.19
CA THR A 191 -23.58 28.87 30.05
C THR A 191 -22.59 27.87 29.47
N THR A 192 -21.95 28.23 28.38
CA THR A 192 -20.91 27.45 27.72
C THR A 192 -19.55 28.13 27.92
N THR A 193 -18.55 27.42 28.43
CA THR A 193 -17.16 27.86 28.43
C THR A 193 -16.49 27.52 27.11
N VAL A 194 -15.82 28.50 26.50
CA VAL A 194 -14.93 28.23 25.37
C VAL A 194 -13.58 27.79 25.93
N GLU A 195 -13.22 26.55 25.68
CA GLU A 195 -12.01 25.91 26.21
C GLU A 195 -10.73 26.62 25.74
N ALA A 196 -9.67 26.49 26.52
CA ALA A 196 -8.34 26.97 26.17
C ALA A 196 -7.74 26.18 24.98
N GLY A 197 -6.68 26.71 24.38
CA GLY A 197 -5.96 26.01 23.32
C GLY A 197 -5.46 24.65 23.75
N THR A 198 -5.82 23.60 23.00
CA THR A 198 -5.34 22.23 23.25
C THR A 198 -4.49 21.74 22.09
N LEU A 199 -3.53 20.88 22.41
CA LEU A 199 -2.64 20.25 21.43
C LEU A 199 -2.85 18.75 21.46
N THR A 200 -3.31 18.17 20.35
CA THR A 200 -3.49 16.72 20.24
C THR A 200 -2.45 16.12 19.30
N LEU A 201 -1.80 15.05 19.74
CA LEU A 201 -0.79 14.32 18.98
C LEU A 201 -1.35 12.93 18.65
N THR A 202 -1.21 12.52 17.39
CA THR A 202 -1.62 11.19 16.91
C THR A 202 -0.60 10.66 15.92
N LEU A 203 -0.42 9.34 15.84
CA LEU A 203 0.48 8.75 14.84
C LEU A 203 -0.05 9.04 13.43
N ASP A 204 0.81 9.55 12.55
CA ASP A 204 0.41 9.75 11.16
C ASP A 204 0.42 8.39 10.40
N PRO A 205 -0.60 8.07 9.59
CA PRO A 205 -0.62 6.82 8.83
C PRO A 205 0.54 6.64 7.86
N SER A 206 1.21 7.73 7.46
CA SER A 206 2.40 7.71 6.61
C SER A 206 3.71 7.56 7.40
N SER A 207 3.64 7.32 8.72
CA SER A 207 4.80 7.00 9.53
C SER A 207 5.48 5.74 9.00
N PRO A 208 6.81 5.76 8.82
CA PRO A 208 7.54 4.69 8.13
C PRO A 208 7.40 3.34 8.82
N THR A 209 7.52 2.28 8.02
CA THR A 209 7.55 0.87 8.46
C THR A 209 8.59 0.13 7.64
N GLY A 210 9.06 -1.01 8.16
CA GLY A 210 9.94 -1.92 7.43
C GLY A 210 11.42 -1.73 7.78
N ASN A 211 12.27 -1.97 6.78
CA ASN A 211 13.69 -2.19 7.01
C ASN A 211 14.51 -0.95 6.62
N ILE A 212 15.53 -0.66 7.43
CA ILE A 212 16.47 0.43 7.24
C ILE A 212 17.87 -0.17 7.11
N ALA A 213 18.72 0.38 6.26
CA ALA A 213 20.11 -0.06 6.15
C ALA A 213 21.02 0.75 7.09
N PRO A 214 22.08 0.13 7.62
CA PRO A 214 23.10 0.87 8.37
C PRO A 214 23.78 1.92 7.47
N SER A 215 24.27 3.00 8.08
CA SER A 215 24.90 4.15 7.38
C SER A 215 23.94 5.01 6.55
N GLN A 216 22.62 4.87 6.71
CA GLN A 216 21.66 5.78 6.08
C GLN A 216 21.61 7.11 6.85
N THR A 217 21.63 8.22 6.11
CA THR A 217 21.50 9.58 6.66
C THR A 217 20.10 10.15 6.41
N ASN A 218 19.64 11.09 7.25
CA ASN A 218 18.36 11.79 7.08
C ASN A 218 17.15 10.84 7.02
N VAL A 219 17.23 9.75 7.78
CA VAL A 219 16.18 8.73 7.83
C VAL A 219 15.04 9.26 8.68
N THR A 220 13.83 9.28 8.12
CA THR A 220 12.64 9.56 8.91
C THR A 220 12.27 8.30 9.67
N VAL A 221 12.06 8.41 10.98
CA VAL A 221 11.77 7.27 11.87
C VAL A 221 10.38 7.35 12.50
N LEU A 222 9.84 8.56 12.64
CA LEU A 222 8.51 8.79 13.20
C LEU A 222 7.84 9.95 12.48
N LYS A 223 6.54 9.81 12.17
CA LYS A 223 5.69 10.94 11.79
C LYS A 223 4.50 11.07 12.73
N VAL A 224 4.33 12.25 13.31
CA VAL A 224 3.22 12.55 14.23
C VAL A 224 2.37 13.66 13.65
N LYS A 225 1.07 13.42 13.58
CA LYS A 225 0.06 14.41 13.27
C LYS A 225 -0.26 15.21 14.53
N VAL A 226 -0.11 16.51 14.43
CA VAL A 226 -0.30 17.46 15.53
C VAL A 226 -1.40 18.43 15.14
N VAL A 227 -2.42 18.55 15.99
CA VAL A 227 -3.54 19.46 15.77
C VAL A 227 -3.66 20.41 16.96
N ALA A 228 -3.62 21.71 16.68
CA ALA A 228 -3.91 22.75 17.65
C ALA A 228 -5.38 23.15 17.53
N TYR A 229 -6.16 23.05 18.60
CA TYR A 229 -7.56 23.47 18.63
C TYR A 229 -7.72 24.78 19.42
N GLY A 230 -8.71 25.57 19.04
CA GLY A 230 -9.15 26.75 19.79
C GLY A 230 -8.37 28.03 19.49
N GLU A 231 -7.06 28.01 19.69
CA GLU A 231 -6.17 29.16 19.49
C GLU A 231 -4.81 28.73 18.92
N GLN A 232 -3.97 29.72 18.59
CA GLN A 232 -2.59 29.44 18.23
C GLN A 232 -1.85 28.91 19.46
N VAL A 233 -1.20 27.77 19.30
CA VAL A 233 -0.45 27.10 20.36
C VAL A 233 1.05 27.28 20.12
N LYS A 234 1.77 27.73 21.13
CA LYS A 234 3.23 27.72 21.18
C LYS A 234 3.69 26.44 21.86
N VAL A 235 4.47 25.63 21.16
CA VAL A 235 5.10 24.44 21.73
C VAL A 235 6.39 24.87 22.41
N LEU A 236 6.61 24.42 23.65
CA LEU A 236 7.73 24.81 24.49
C LEU A 236 8.87 23.81 24.46
N TYR A 237 8.57 22.52 24.49
CA TYR A 237 9.58 21.48 24.32
C TYR A 237 8.92 20.16 23.93
N ILE A 238 9.70 19.24 23.38
CA ILE A 238 9.20 17.99 22.83
C ILE A 238 10.12 16.85 23.28
N PRO A 239 9.74 16.08 24.31
CA PRO A 239 10.47 14.89 24.70
C PRO A 239 10.14 13.73 23.76
N PHE A 240 11.16 12.93 23.45
CA PHE A 240 11.03 11.72 22.67
C PHE A 240 11.82 10.59 23.33
N GLN A 241 11.63 9.38 22.84
CA GLN A 241 12.45 8.24 23.23
C GLN A 241 12.77 7.39 22.00
N ILE A 242 13.92 6.73 22.05
CA ILE A 242 14.35 5.73 21.09
C ILE A 242 14.60 4.43 21.85
N VAL A 243 13.92 3.37 21.44
CA VAL A 243 14.08 2.03 22.01
C VAL A 243 14.74 1.15 20.97
N THR A 244 15.80 0.43 21.33
CA THR A 244 16.41 -0.58 20.47
C THR A 244 16.21 -1.99 21.02
N GLY A 245 16.10 -2.97 20.13
CA GLY A 245 16.09 -4.38 20.51
C GLY A 245 17.46 -4.80 21.10
N GLY A 246 17.46 -5.69 22.10
CA GLY A 246 18.70 -6.34 22.57
C GLY A 246 19.41 -5.70 23.76
N GLY A 247 18.80 -4.73 24.45
CA GLY A 247 19.32 -4.21 25.72
C GLY A 247 20.54 -3.29 25.59
N THR A 248 20.68 -2.61 24.46
CA THR A 248 21.72 -1.61 24.20
C THR A 248 21.84 -0.60 25.35
N THR A 249 23.05 -0.39 25.86
CA THR A 249 23.32 0.63 26.89
C THR A 249 24.08 1.85 26.36
N ASP A 250 24.47 1.83 25.08
CA ASP A 250 25.20 2.89 24.39
C ASP A 250 24.58 3.14 23.01
N PHE A 251 24.00 4.32 22.83
CA PHE A 251 23.34 4.72 21.58
C PHE A 251 24.28 5.39 20.57
N THR A 252 25.53 5.72 20.94
CA THR A 252 26.52 6.32 20.01
C THR A 252 26.90 5.37 18.87
N GLY A 253 26.79 4.06 19.08
CA GLY A 253 26.94 3.05 18.05
C GLY A 253 25.69 2.76 17.23
N GLN A 254 24.58 3.48 17.46
CA GLN A 254 23.27 3.22 16.85
C GLN A 254 22.80 4.40 15.99
N VAL A 255 22.79 5.62 16.52
CA VAL A 255 22.21 6.79 15.85
C VAL A 255 23.01 8.08 16.11
N ASP A 256 23.00 8.97 15.12
CA ASP A 256 23.61 10.31 15.18
C ASP A 256 22.67 11.36 14.57
N ASN A 257 22.99 12.65 14.78
CA ASN A 257 22.30 13.80 14.16
C ASN A 257 20.76 13.71 14.20
N ILE A 258 20.18 13.72 15.39
CA ILE A 258 18.75 13.62 15.59
C ILE A 258 18.13 15.01 15.54
N TYR A 259 17.14 15.23 14.68
CA TYR A 259 16.41 16.49 14.57
C TYR A 259 14.97 16.25 14.15
N MET A 260 14.11 17.23 14.44
CA MET A 260 12.71 17.17 14.05
C MET A 260 12.40 18.26 13.02
N VAL A 261 11.56 17.95 12.04
CA VAL A 261 11.11 18.90 11.02
C VAL A 261 9.59 18.93 10.90
N ASP A 262 9.04 20.06 10.48
CA ASP A 262 7.62 20.19 10.12
C ASP A 262 7.34 19.72 8.67
N ASP A 263 6.07 19.79 8.27
CA ASP A 263 5.57 19.46 6.93
C ASP A 263 6.09 20.40 5.83
N ALA A 264 6.56 21.59 6.19
CA ALA A 264 7.19 22.54 5.29
C ALA A 264 8.72 22.35 5.21
N GLY A 265 9.29 21.41 5.98
CA GLY A 265 10.72 21.13 6.04
C GLY A 265 11.51 22.05 6.97
N ASN A 266 10.85 22.91 7.75
CA ASN A 266 11.51 23.73 8.75
C ASN A 266 11.89 22.87 9.96
N GLN A 267 13.10 23.09 10.48
CA GLN A 267 13.54 22.41 11.69
C GLN A 267 12.82 22.95 12.94
N ILE A 268 12.41 22.03 13.80
CA ILE A 268 11.78 22.31 15.09
C ILE A 268 12.81 22.02 16.18
N GLY A 269 13.22 23.06 16.91
CA GLY A 269 14.27 22.97 17.93
C GLY A 269 15.68 22.87 17.32
N THR A 270 16.60 22.29 18.08
CA THR A 270 18.02 22.14 17.71
C THR A 270 18.34 20.68 17.39
N THR A 271 19.37 20.44 16.57
CA THR A 271 19.87 19.09 16.31
C THR A 271 20.60 18.56 17.54
N ILE A 272 20.29 17.34 17.96
CA ILE A 272 21.07 16.57 18.91
C ILE A 272 22.14 15.83 18.10
N THR A 273 23.38 16.30 18.15
CA THR A 273 24.45 15.85 17.24
C THR A 273 24.92 14.43 17.52
N ALA A 274 24.90 14.00 18.77
CA ALA A 274 25.32 12.68 19.21
C ALA A 274 24.30 12.14 20.22
N ALA A 275 24.06 10.83 20.17
CA ALA A 275 23.21 10.15 21.14
C ALA A 275 23.92 9.92 22.48
N ASP A 276 23.19 9.47 23.49
CA ASP A 276 23.78 9.17 24.79
C ASP A 276 24.65 7.90 24.74
N SER A 277 25.87 8.01 25.29
CA SER A 277 26.81 6.89 25.45
C SER A 277 26.48 5.94 26.60
N SER A 278 25.53 6.32 27.47
CA SER A 278 25.19 5.57 28.68
C SER A 278 23.72 5.76 29.04
N VAL A 279 22.88 4.81 28.64
CA VAL A 279 21.47 4.75 29.03
C VAL A 279 21.21 3.67 30.09
N ALA A 280 20.09 3.79 30.81
CA ALA A 280 19.67 2.77 31.77
C ALA A 280 19.48 1.39 31.11
N ALA A 281 19.72 0.32 31.88
CA ALA A 281 19.54 -1.05 31.42
C ALA A 281 18.10 -1.26 30.92
N GLY A 282 17.94 -1.60 29.64
CA GLY A 282 16.61 -1.71 29.01
C GLY A 282 16.55 -1.33 27.53
N GLY A 283 17.60 -0.73 26.97
CA GLY A 283 17.63 -0.41 25.54
C GLY A 283 16.83 0.84 25.18
N THR A 284 16.55 1.72 26.14
CA THR A 284 15.74 2.94 25.95
C THR A 284 16.59 4.15 26.22
N TRP A 285 16.66 5.05 25.25
CA TRP A 285 17.16 6.41 25.41
C TRP A 285 15.98 7.37 25.53
N ASP A 286 15.88 8.13 26.62
CA ASP A 286 14.79 9.05 26.91
C ASP A 286 15.26 10.43 27.43
N ASN A 287 14.29 11.26 27.86
CA ASN A 287 14.54 12.63 28.30
C ASN A 287 15.14 12.75 29.72
N ASN A 288 15.42 11.63 30.40
CA ASN A 288 16.05 11.57 31.72
C ASN A 288 17.54 11.19 31.65
N ASP A 289 18.03 10.77 30.48
CA ASP A 289 19.43 10.45 30.26
C ASP A 289 20.32 11.71 30.20
N SER A 290 21.64 11.52 30.28
CA SER A 290 22.63 12.61 30.36
C SER A 290 22.57 13.53 29.14
N THR A 291 22.51 12.93 27.96
CA THR A 291 22.13 13.61 26.72
C THR A 291 20.64 13.42 26.54
N ALA A 292 19.84 14.29 27.14
CA ALA A 292 18.38 14.12 27.15
C ALA A 292 17.78 14.06 25.74
N ALA A 293 16.95 13.04 25.47
CA ALA A 293 16.16 12.91 24.25
C ALA A 293 14.99 13.89 24.22
N THR A 294 15.27 15.19 24.11
CA THR A 294 14.26 16.26 24.07
C THR A 294 14.69 17.42 23.19
N PHE A 295 13.75 17.99 22.44
CA PHE A 295 13.95 19.26 21.75
C PHE A 295 13.50 20.40 22.65
N GLY A 296 14.49 21.16 23.15
CA GLY A 296 14.27 22.17 24.18
C GLY A 296 13.97 21.58 25.55
N THR A 297 13.83 22.48 26.53
CA THR A 297 13.50 22.15 27.92
C THR A 297 12.57 23.20 28.50
N SER A 298 12.02 22.96 29.69
CA SER A 298 11.25 23.97 30.44
C SER A 298 12.06 25.24 30.72
N SER A 299 13.39 25.14 30.82
CA SER A 299 14.30 26.30 31.01
C SER A 299 14.81 26.91 29.70
N SER A 300 14.71 26.20 28.58
CA SER A 300 15.14 26.66 27.25
C SER A 300 14.14 26.19 26.19
N ASN A 301 13.05 26.94 26.05
CA ASN A 301 11.96 26.56 25.15
C ASN A 301 12.35 26.62 23.67
N ILE A 302 11.79 25.70 22.89
CA ILE A 302 11.64 25.89 21.45
C ILE A 302 10.50 26.91 21.25
N ASN A 303 10.66 27.87 20.35
CA ASN A 303 9.64 28.90 20.11
C ASN A 303 8.86 28.57 18.84
N TYR A 304 8.24 27.40 18.80
CA TYR A 304 7.52 26.91 17.62
C TYR A 304 6.01 27.17 17.75
N LEU A 305 5.39 27.79 16.74
CA LEU A 305 3.97 28.17 16.77
C LEU A 305 3.16 27.35 15.77
N ILE A 306 2.01 26.85 16.24
CA ILE A 306 1.02 26.15 15.41
C ILE A 306 -0.24 27.02 15.36
N PRO A 307 -0.65 27.52 14.18
CA PRO A 307 -1.87 28.31 14.04
C PRO A 307 -3.12 27.57 14.55
N ALA A 308 -4.10 28.34 15.02
CA ALA A 308 -5.35 27.81 15.53
C ALA A 308 -6.08 26.93 14.51
N ASN A 309 -6.62 25.80 14.96
CA ASN A 309 -7.42 24.86 14.17
C ASN A 309 -6.69 24.33 12.92
N THR A 310 -5.36 24.27 12.96
CA THR A 310 -4.54 23.71 11.89
C THR A 310 -3.89 22.39 12.27
N THR A 311 -3.67 21.55 11.27
CA THR A 311 -2.93 20.29 11.40
C THR A 311 -1.52 20.47 10.83
N ARG A 312 -0.52 19.99 11.56
CA ARG A 312 0.88 19.91 11.14
C ARG A 312 1.36 18.47 11.24
N ILE A 313 2.40 18.13 10.47
CA ILE A 313 3.05 16.82 10.56
C ILE A 313 4.49 17.05 11.01
N TRP A 314 4.85 16.46 12.14
CA TRP A 314 6.22 16.44 12.61
C TRP A 314 6.89 15.15 12.19
N SER A 315 8.07 15.27 11.60
CA SER A 315 8.91 14.14 11.22
C SER A 315 10.17 14.14 12.06
N LEU A 316 10.36 13.09 12.87
CA LEU A 316 11.63 12.85 13.55
C LEU A 316 12.59 12.20 12.57
N LYS A 317 13.78 12.77 12.46
CA LYS A 317 14.83 12.32 11.56
C LYS A 317 16.14 12.09 12.30
N LEU A 318 16.90 11.12 11.83
CA LEU A 318 18.20 10.76 12.37
C LEU A 318 19.09 10.10 11.32
N ASP A 319 20.38 10.00 11.62
CA ASP A 319 21.33 9.19 10.89
C ASP A 319 21.51 7.85 11.61
N VAL A 320 21.57 6.76 10.85
CA VAL A 320 21.81 5.41 11.39
C VAL A 320 23.29 5.08 11.25
N VAL A 321 23.95 4.76 12.35
CA VAL A 321 25.38 4.47 12.39
C VAL A 321 25.68 3.12 11.73
N SER A 322 26.87 2.96 11.15
CA SER A 322 27.26 1.76 10.39
C SER A 322 27.25 0.46 11.22
N THR A 323 27.39 0.57 12.55
CA THR A 323 27.39 -0.55 13.49
C THR A 323 26.00 -0.96 13.98
N ALA A 324 24.97 -0.19 13.63
CA ALA A 324 23.60 -0.46 14.05
C ALA A 324 23.09 -1.75 13.38
N SER A 325 22.46 -2.64 14.17
CA SER A 325 22.07 -3.97 13.69
C SER A 325 20.78 -4.52 14.31
N SER A 326 20.08 -3.69 15.08
CA SER A 326 18.90 -4.12 15.85
C SER A 326 17.60 -3.49 15.35
N THR A 327 16.49 -3.83 16.01
CA THR A 327 15.23 -3.11 15.81
C THR A 327 15.27 -1.76 16.51
N MET A 328 14.51 -0.79 16.00
CA MET A 328 14.37 0.54 16.55
C MET A 328 12.89 0.93 16.59
N THR A 329 12.43 1.40 17.73
CA THR A 329 11.10 2.02 17.88
C THR A 329 11.31 3.41 18.45
N THR A 330 10.81 4.42 17.75
CA THR A 330 10.84 5.81 18.21
C THR A 330 9.46 6.28 18.60
N SER A 331 9.33 7.03 19.68
CA SER A 331 8.05 7.60 20.11
C SER A 331 8.21 8.98 20.70
N LEU A 332 7.17 9.80 20.61
CA LEU A 332 7.07 10.99 21.44
C LEU A 332 6.61 10.58 22.83
N VAL A 333 7.27 11.11 23.86
CA VAL A 333 6.94 10.87 25.26
C VAL A 333 5.90 11.89 25.70
N ALA A 334 5.09 11.56 26.70
CA ALA A 334 4.18 12.52 27.29
C ALA A 334 4.97 13.71 27.86
N GLY A 335 4.68 14.92 27.37
CA GLY A 335 5.26 16.14 27.89
C GLY A 335 4.36 16.72 28.96
N THR A 336 4.93 17.15 30.08
CA THR A 336 4.22 17.92 31.11
C THR A 336 4.45 19.40 30.87
N ASN A 337 3.42 20.24 30.88
CA ASN A 337 3.59 21.68 30.73
C ASN A 337 4.39 22.09 29.46
N ASN A 338 4.21 21.38 28.35
CA ASN A 338 5.11 21.47 27.19
C ASN A 338 4.55 22.25 26.00
N TYR A 339 3.36 22.84 26.14
CA TYR A 339 2.81 23.82 25.21
C TYR A 339 1.99 24.88 25.95
N GLN A 340 1.75 26.04 25.33
CA GLN A 340 0.93 27.11 25.88
C GLN A 340 0.08 27.77 24.79
N GLY A 341 -1.16 28.16 25.12
CA GLY A 341 -1.96 29.03 24.26
C GLY A 341 -1.38 30.45 24.22
N GLN A 342 -1.46 31.12 23.06
CA GLN A 342 -0.93 32.48 22.86
C GLN A 342 -1.87 33.58 23.36
N ILE A 343 -3.18 33.32 23.44
CA ILE A 343 -4.22 34.26 23.85
C ILE A 343 -4.68 33.94 25.27
N SER A 344 -4.88 32.66 25.58
CA SER A 344 -5.29 32.25 26.92
C SER A 344 -4.24 32.60 27.96
N ASN A 345 -2.94 32.47 27.64
CA ASN A 345 -1.82 32.58 28.60
C ASN A 345 -2.01 31.74 29.89
N VAL A 346 -2.99 30.82 29.91
CA VAL A 346 -3.30 29.96 31.05
C VAL A 346 -2.50 28.67 30.89
N SER A 347 -1.92 28.24 32.02
CA SER A 347 -1.16 27.02 32.30
C SER A 347 -0.76 26.20 31.09
N THR A 348 0.54 26.11 30.92
CA THR A 348 1.17 25.10 30.09
C THR A 348 0.42 23.76 30.14
N GLY A 349 0.05 23.21 28.98
CA GLY A 349 -0.70 21.96 28.89
C GLY A 349 0.20 20.74 28.68
N ASP A 350 -0.37 19.56 28.89
CA ASP A 350 0.32 18.28 28.77
C ASP A 350 0.01 17.61 27.43
N THR A 351 1.03 17.03 26.81
CA THR A 351 0.87 16.19 25.62
C THR A 351 0.88 14.71 25.99
N THR A 352 0.14 13.91 25.24
CA THR A 352 0.13 12.46 25.39
C THR A 352 1.27 11.81 24.61
N ALA A 353 1.76 10.67 25.11
CA ALA A 353 2.73 9.87 24.37
C ALA A 353 2.16 9.34 23.05
N VAL A 354 2.98 9.28 22.00
CA VAL A 354 2.63 8.71 20.70
C VAL A 354 3.70 7.72 20.26
N GLY A 355 3.33 6.44 20.27
CA GLY A 355 4.18 5.33 19.82
C GLY A 355 4.33 5.30 18.30
N GLY A 356 5.57 5.20 17.81
CA GLY A 356 5.87 4.94 16.41
C GLY A 356 5.84 3.45 16.06
N ASN A 357 6.05 3.17 14.77
CA ASN A 357 6.21 1.82 14.28
C ASN A 357 7.63 1.31 14.58
N GLN A 358 7.77 -0.01 14.69
CA GLN A 358 9.07 -0.66 14.76
C GLN A 358 9.72 -0.69 13.37
N LEU A 359 10.99 -0.31 13.32
CA LEU A 359 11.86 -0.36 12.15
C LEU A 359 12.95 -1.40 12.39
N THR A 360 13.33 -2.16 11.36
CA THR A 360 14.35 -3.20 11.48
C THR A 360 15.62 -2.80 10.75
N ILE A 361 16.73 -2.62 11.48
CA ILE A 361 18.02 -2.33 10.87
C ILE A 361 18.63 -3.64 10.39
N THR A 362 18.83 -3.76 9.07
CA THR A 362 19.36 -5.00 8.46
C THR A 362 20.84 -4.86 8.16
N SER A 363 21.68 -5.58 8.91
CA SER A 363 23.15 -5.47 8.87
C SER A 363 23.86 -6.30 7.78
N SER A 364 23.13 -7.11 7.01
CA SER A 364 23.69 -7.91 5.90
C SER A 364 23.01 -7.57 4.57
N PRO A 365 23.32 -6.42 3.93
CA PRO A 365 22.61 -5.99 2.74
C PRO A 365 22.94 -6.83 1.52
N PHE A 366 24.13 -7.42 1.44
CA PHE A 366 24.63 -8.08 0.24
C PHE A 366 24.90 -9.57 0.47
N GLN A 367 24.16 -10.43 -0.24
CA GLN A 367 24.32 -11.88 -0.11
C GLN A 367 24.52 -12.55 -1.46
N ALA A 368 25.29 -13.64 -1.48
CA ALA A 368 25.40 -14.55 -2.60
C ALA A 368 25.07 -15.99 -2.20
N LYS A 369 24.63 -16.77 -3.19
CA LYS A 369 24.53 -18.23 -3.10
C LYS A 369 24.68 -18.88 -4.47
N GLN A 370 24.95 -20.18 -4.50
CA GLN A 370 24.88 -20.96 -5.71
C GLN A 370 23.44 -20.99 -6.26
N ASN A 371 23.27 -20.84 -7.58
CA ASN A 371 21.97 -20.98 -8.23
C ASN A 371 21.58 -22.46 -8.36
N SER A 372 20.65 -22.91 -7.51
CA SER A 372 20.17 -24.31 -7.50
C SER A 372 19.33 -24.71 -8.71
N ALA A 373 18.82 -23.74 -9.48
CA ALA A 373 18.11 -24.03 -10.74
C ALA A 373 19.06 -24.51 -11.84
N PHE A 374 20.36 -24.22 -11.72
CA PHE A 374 21.38 -24.74 -12.62
C PHE A 374 22.03 -25.98 -11.99
N GLY A 375 21.78 -27.13 -12.61
CA GLY A 375 22.27 -28.43 -12.14
C GLY A 375 23.72 -28.72 -12.53
N ALA A 376 24.32 -29.66 -11.81
CA ALA A 376 25.57 -30.32 -12.22
C ALA A 376 25.38 -31.09 -13.53
N GLY A 377 26.47 -31.32 -14.27
CA GLY A 377 26.37 -32.03 -15.54
C GLY A 377 27.70 -32.38 -16.21
N ASN A 378 27.63 -32.54 -17.52
CA ASN A 378 28.75 -32.96 -18.34
C ASN A 378 29.05 -31.89 -19.40
N ILE A 379 30.33 -31.63 -19.61
CA ILE A 379 30.83 -30.76 -20.68
C ILE A 379 31.82 -31.56 -21.52
N VAL A 380 31.88 -31.26 -22.81
CA VAL A 380 32.73 -32.00 -23.76
C VAL A 380 33.95 -31.20 -24.16
N LYS A 381 35.06 -31.89 -24.39
CA LYS A 381 36.28 -31.30 -24.93
C LYS A 381 35.98 -30.47 -26.19
N GLY A 382 36.56 -29.26 -26.28
CA GLY A 382 36.37 -28.37 -27.42
C GLY A 382 35.02 -27.64 -27.47
N GLN A 383 34.15 -27.81 -26.46
CA GLN A 383 32.89 -27.08 -26.37
C GLN A 383 33.15 -25.59 -26.15
N THR A 384 32.56 -24.73 -26.96
CA THR A 384 32.61 -23.27 -26.81
C THR A 384 31.45 -22.76 -25.97
N ALA A 385 31.65 -21.69 -25.21
CA ALA A 385 30.64 -21.04 -24.37
C ALA A 385 29.89 -22.01 -23.44
N ALA A 386 30.63 -22.94 -22.83
CA ALA A 386 30.11 -23.82 -21.78
C ALA A 386 29.88 -23.03 -20.49
N LYS A 387 28.66 -23.10 -19.94
CA LYS A 387 28.33 -22.52 -18.63
C LYS A 387 28.84 -23.45 -17.53
N ILE A 388 29.77 -22.99 -16.70
CA ILE A 388 30.44 -23.81 -15.66
C ILE A 388 30.11 -23.38 -14.23
N GLY A 389 29.38 -22.27 -14.06
CA GLY A 389 28.96 -21.76 -12.77
C GLY A 389 27.77 -20.82 -12.91
N SER A 390 26.89 -20.81 -11.91
CA SER A 390 25.78 -19.87 -11.79
C SER A 390 25.56 -19.53 -10.32
N PHE A 391 25.57 -18.24 -10.03
CA PHE A 391 25.43 -17.66 -8.70
C PHE A 391 24.25 -16.68 -8.69
N VAL A 392 23.60 -16.55 -7.54
CA VAL A 392 22.55 -15.56 -7.30
C VAL A 392 23.11 -14.55 -6.32
N LEU A 393 23.22 -13.31 -6.74
CA LEU A 393 23.50 -12.16 -5.87
C LEU A 393 22.18 -11.51 -5.49
N SER A 394 21.98 -11.20 -4.22
CA SER A 394 20.75 -10.60 -3.70
C SER A 394 21.06 -9.41 -2.80
N ALA A 395 20.22 -8.39 -2.89
CA ALA A 395 20.21 -7.25 -2.00
C ALA A 395 19.12 -7.42 -0.93
N SER A 396 19.35 -6.85 0.25
CA SER A 396 18.35 -6.79 1.32
C SER A 396 17.15 -5.96 0.91
N SER A 397 16.00 -6.18 1.55
CA SER A 397 14.83 -5.31 1.42
C SER A 397 15.08 -3.88 1.93
N ALA A 398 16.12 -3.66 2.72
CA ALA A 398 16.48 -2.37 3.28
C ALA A 398 17.14 -1.40 2.28
N GLU A 399 17.91 -1.93 1.30
CA GLU A 399 18.66 -1.12 0.35
C GLU A 399 19.02 -1.91 -0.91
N GLY A 400 19.03 -1.22 -2.07
CA GLY A 400 19.62 -1.75 -3.30
C GLY A 400 21.14 -1.65 -3.30
N ILE A 401 21.79 -2.38 -4.20
CA ILE A 401 23.25 -2.52 -4.24
C ILE A 401 23.76 -2.31 -5.66
N ASN A 402 24.82 -1.51 -5.81
CA ASN A 402 25.54 -1.31 -7.07
C ASN A 402 26.84 -2.11 -7.07
N VAL A 403 26.86 -3.21 -7.82
CA VAL A 403 28.01 -4.12 -7.92
C VAL A 403 28.96 -3.64 -9.02
N SER A 404 30.21 -3.33 -8.66
CA SER A 404 31.22 -2.80 -9.57
C SER A 404 32.20 -3.86 -10.05
N THR A 405 32.57 -4.81 -9.18
CA THR A 405 33.46 -5.91 -9.54
C THR A 405 32.97 -7.25 -8.99
N ILE A 406 33.30 -8.33 -9.68
CA ILE A 406 33.05 -9.71 -9.28
C ILE A 406 34.34 -10.50 -9.50
N THR A 407 34.78 -11.23 -8.48
CA THR A 407 35.99 -12.07 -8.53
C THR A 407 35.60 -13.53 -8.46
N LEU A 408 36.07 -14.31 -9.43
CA LEU A 408 35.93 -15.77 -9.45
C LEU A 408 37.29 -16.43 -9.29
N THR A 409 37.36 -17.42 -8.41
CA THR A 409 38.55 -18.24 -8.21
C THR A 409 38.42 -19.53 -9.00
N SER A 410 39.43 -19.82 -9.82
CA SER A 410 39.53 -21.07 -10.58
C SER A 410 40.00 -22.23 -9.70
N SER A 411 39.56 -23.45 -10.02
CA SER A 411 40.00 -24.66 -9.31
C SER A 411 41.48 -24.99 -9.56
N SER A 412 42.03 -25.91 -8.74
CA SER A 412 43.39 -26.42 -8.87
C SER A 412 43.68 -27.15 -10.19
N THR A 413 42.63 -27.57 -10.89
CA THR A 413 42.68 -28.05 -12.28
C THR A 413 41.70 -27.24 -13.12
N PHE A 414 42.16 -26.56 -14.16
CA PHE A 414 41.31 -25.62 -14.91
C PHE A 414 41.57 -25.70 -16.43
N PRO A 415 41.00 -26.71 -17.12
CA PRO A 415 41.28 -26.98 -18.54
C PRO A 415 40.43 -26.12 -19.49
N PHE A 416 40.38 -24.82 -19.25
CA PHE A 416 39.52 -23.89 -19.98
C PHE A 416 40.30 -22.69 -20.55
N ALA A 417 39.68 -22.01 -21.52
CA ALA A 417 40.10 -20.71 -22.03
C ALA A 417 38.88 -19.76 -22.08
N ASN A 418 39.13 -18.46 -22.29
CA ASN A 418 38.07 -17.46 -22.50
C ASN A 418 37.00 -17.42 -21.38
N LEU A 419 37.42 -17.16 -20.14
CA LEU A 419 36.47 -16.98 -19.03
C LEU A 419 35.78 -15.63 -19.16
N MET A 420 34.46 -15.66 -19.26
CA MET A 420 33.61 -14.49 -19.24
C MET A 420 32.49 -14.68 -18.23
N ILE A 421 31.97 -13.58 -17.69
CA ILE A 421 30.78 -13.61 -16.86
C ILE A 421 29.65 -12.82 -17.50
N LYS A 422 28.43 -13.33 -17.32
CA LYS A 422 27.20 -12.67 -17.75
C LYS A 422 26.29 -12.44 -16.56
N VAL A 423 25.85 -11.20 -16.38
CA VAL A 423 24.86 -10.84 -15.36
C VAL A 423 23.51 -10.67 -16.06
N ASN A 424 22.52 -11.47 -15.68
CA ASN A 424 21.21 -11.56 -16.36
C ASN A 424 21.32 -11.72 -17.89
N GLY A 425 22.30 -12.51 -18.35
CA GLY A 425 22.54 -12.79 -19.77
C GLY A 425 23.35 -11.73 -20.54
N VAL A 426 23.67 -10.60 -19.93
CA VAL A 426 24.54 -9.55 -20.52
C VAL A 426 25.96 -9.68 -20.00
N GLN A 427 26.97 -9.59 -20.87
CA GLN A 427 28.37 -9.69 -20.45
C GLN A 427 28.75 -8.58 -19.46
N PHE A 428 29.45 -8.93 -18.39
CA PHE A 428 29.95 -8.01 -17.39
C PHE A 428 31.48 -8.08 -17.32
N GLY A 429 32.14 -6.98 -17.68
CA GLY A 429 33.59 -6.89 -17.79
C GLY A 429 34.18 -7.62 -18.99
N ASP A 430 35.52 -7.69 -19.00
CA ASP A 430 36.28 -8.25 -20.12
C ASP A 430 36.43 -9.77 -20.07
N ASN A 431 36.51 -10.38 -21.24
CA ASN A 431 36.83 -11.80 -21.40
C ASN A 431 38.32 -12.06 -21.04
N LYS A 432 38.59 -13.07 -20.21
CA LYS A 432 39.94 -13.50 -19.83
C LYS A 432 40.40 -14.63 -20.77
N GLY A 433 41.22 -14.29 -21.75
CA GLY A 433 41.63 -15.22 -22.81
C GLY A 433 42.60 -16.34 -22.39
N SER A 434 43.47 -16.06 -21.42
CA SER A 434 44.40 -17.06 -20.86
C SER A 434 44.08 -17.31 -19.40
N LEU A 435 43.93 -18.59 -19.05
CA LEU A 435 43.50 -19.02 -17.73
C LEU A 435 44.53 -19.99 -17.13
N LEU A 436 44.97 -19.68 -15.93
CA LEU A 436 45.72 -20.50 -15.00
C LEU A 436 44.79 -21.10 -13.93
N ALA A 437 45.21 -22.22 -13.35
CA ALA A 437 44.54 -22.87 -12.22
C ALA A 437 44.82 -22.14 -10.90
N ALA A 438 43.93 -22.31 -9.91
CA ALA A 438 44.06 -21.72 -8.56
C ALA A 438 44.36 -20.22 -8.58
N THR A 439 43.72 -19.50 -9.50
CA THR A 439 43.93 -18.07 -9.75
C THR A 439 42.61 -17.32 -9.71
N ASP A 440 42.65 -16.12 -9.14
CA ASP A 440 41.52 -15.19 -9.05
C ASP A 440 41.40 -14.36 -10.32
N TYR A 441 40.19 -14.30 -10.86
CA TYR A 441 39.84 -13.48 -12.02
C TYR A 441 38.80 -12.45 -11.62
N THR A 442 39.21 -11.19 -11.55
CA THR A 442 38.31 -10.06 -11.32
C THR A 442 37.78 -9.50 -12.63
N PHE A 443 36.47 -9.35 -12.68
CA PHE A 443 35.69 -8.75 -13.75
C PHE A 443 35.14 -7.43 -13.25
N ALA A 444 35.44 -6.35 -13.96
CA ALA A 444 34.92 -5.01 -13.66
C ALA A 444 34.05 -4.55 -14.83
N GLY A 445 32.78 -4.23 -14.56
CA GLY A 445 31.88 -3.70 -15.57
C GLY A 445 32.22 -2.25 -15.92
N THR A 446 31.94 -1.82 -17.15
CA THR A 446 32.03 -0.39 -17.54
C THR A 446 31.01 0.47 -16.78
N SER A 447 29.93 -0.15 -16.30
CA SER A 447 28.92 0.44 -15.42
C SER A 447 28.57 -0.56 -14.31
N PRO A 448 28.34 -0.10 -13.06
CA PRO A 448 27.88 -0.97 -11.98
C PRO A 448 26.53 -1.62 -12.30
N VAL A 449 26.33 -2.86 -11.85
CA VAL A 449 25.03 -3.53 -11.92
C VAL A 449 24.22 -3.19 -10.69
N LEU A 450 23.04 -2.59 -10.90
CA LEU A 450 22.07 -2.33 -9.83
C LEU A 450 21.27 -3.61 -9.53
N ILE A 451 21.36 -4.07 -8.29
CA ILE A 451 20.45 -5.03 -7.67
C ILE A 451 19.43 -4.20 -6.85
N PRO A 452 18.15 -4.13 -7.25
CA PRO A 452 17.17 -3.36 -6.50
C PRO A 452 16.96 -3.94 -5.10
N ALA A 453 16.48 -3.12 -4.16
CA ALA A 453 16.18 -3.57 -2.79
C ALA A 453 15.21 -4.76 -2.81
N GLY A 454 15.54 -5.82 -2.06
CA GLY A 454 14.82 -7.10 -2.05
C GLY A 454 14.92 -7.92 -3.34
N GLY A 455 15.69 -7.45 -4.31
CA GLY A 455 15.89 -8.09 -5.61
C GLY A 455 17.09 -9.04 -5.65
N SER A 456 17.19 -9.78 -6.75
CA SER A 456 18.34 -10.62 -7.03
C SER A 456 18.71 -10.61 -8.50
N VAL A 457 19.98 -10.86 -8.80
CA VAL A 457 20.51 -11.01 -10.15
C VAL A 457 21.29 -12.30 -10.25
N THR A 458 21.28 -12.89 -11.45
CA THR A 458 22.02 -14.11 -11.74
C THR A 458 23.35 -13.78 -12.39
N VAL A 459 24.42 -14.39 -11.90
CA VAL A 459 25.77 -14.29 -12.44
C VAL A 459 26.18 -15.64 -12.97
N ASP A 460 26.39 -15.72 -14.28
CA ASP A 460 26.73 -16.94 -14.98
C ASP A 460 28.16 -16.88 -15.53
N ALA A 461 28.95 -17.90 -15.22
CA ALA A 461 30.32 -18.04 -15.70
C ALA A 461 30.37 -18.95 -16.93
N TYR A 462 30.94 -18.45 -18.02
CA TYR A 462 31.09 -19.14 -19.29
C TYR A 462 32.57 -19.28 -19.67
N VAL A 463 32.91 -20.41 -20.27
CA VAL A 463 34.27 -20.74 -20.74
C VAL A 463 34.25 -21.54 -22.02
N ASP A 464 35.40 -21.61 -22.69
CA ASP A 464 35.67 -22.59 -23.75
C ASP A 464 36.49 -23.75 -23.18
N VAL A 465 36.05 -24.98 -23.43
CA VAL A 465 36.77 -26.19 -23.02
C VAL A 465 37.93 -26.45 -23.96
N LEU A 466 39.16 -26.52 -23.44
CA LEU A 466 40.34 -26.73 -24.27
C LEU A 466 40.25 -28.05 -25.05
N THR A 467 40.74 -28.06 -26.28
CA THR A 467 40.86 -29.30 -27.09
C THR A 467 41.90 -30.27 -26.52
N SER A 468 42.80 -29.77 -25.67
CA SER A 468 43.77 -30.54 -24.89
C SER A 468 43.27 -30.99 -23.52
N ALA A 469 42.01 -30.69 -23.14
CA ALA A 469 41.46 -31.08 -21.86
C ALA A 469 41.54 -32.60 -21.63
N THR A 470 41.96 -33.01 -20.43
CA THR A 470 42.03 -34.42 -19.99
C THR A 470 40.80 -34.79 -19.17
N ALA A 471 40.52 -36.11 -19.05
CA ALA A 471 39.36 -36.56 -18.28
C ALA A 471 39.62 -36.28 -16.81
N LEU A 472 38.85 -35.36 -16.26
CA LEU A 472 38.81 -35.08 -14.84
C LEU A 472 37.45 -35.58 -14.35
N GLY A 473 37.42 -36.22 -13.19
CA GLY A 473 36.17 -36.57 -12.52
C GLY A 473 35.31 -35.32 -12.27
N SER A 474 34.10 -35.51 -11.75
CA SER A 474 33.23 -34.38 -11.41
C SER A 474 33.93 -33.44 -10.43
N SER A 475 34.08 -32.17 -10.81
CA SER A 475 34.74 -31.15 -10.00
C SER A 475 34.02 -29.81 -10.15
N THR A 476 34.10 -28.96 -9.12
CA THR A 476 33.68 -27.55 -9.21
C THR A 476 34.84 -26.74 -9.75
N TYR A 477 34.65 -26.12 -10.91
CA TYR A 477 35.73 -25.43 -11.61
C TYR A 477 35.89 -23.96 -11.25
N VAL A 478 34.81 -23.32 -10.79
CA VAL A 478 34.80 -21.92 -10.37
C VAL A 478 34.13 -21.77 -9.02
N LYS A 479 34.66 -20.88 -8.21
CA LYS A 479 34.02 -20.41 -6.98
C LYS A 479 33.91 -18.89 -7.02
N LEU A 480 32.87 -18.34 -6.41
CA LEU A 480 32.73 -16.92 -6.19
C LEU A 480 33.46 -16.55 -4.90
N ASP A 481 34.55 -15.80 -5.02
CA ASP A 481 35.40 -15.39 -3.90
C ASP A 481 34.96 -14.04 -3.33
N SER A 482 34.73 -13.04 -4.19
CA SER A 482 34.39 -11.71 -3.71
C SER A 482 33.63 -10.88 -4.75
N ALA A 483 32.97 -9.83 -4.28
CA ALA A 483 32.40 -8.79 -5.13
C ALA A 483 32.49 -7.44 -4.44
N SER A 484 32.92 -6.41 -5.16
CA SER A 484 32.89 -5.03 -4.65
C SER A 484 31.58 -4.38 -5.02
N ALA A 485 30.88 -3.87 -4.03
CA ALA A 485 29.63 -3.17 -4.23
C ALA A 485 29.44 -2.04 -3.24
N VAL A 486 28.61 -1.06 -3.62
CA VAL A 486 28.18 0.03 -2.73
C VAL A 486 26.68 0.05 -2.60
N GLY A 487 26.18 0.50 -1.46
CA GLY A 487 24.75 0.74 -1.27
C GLY A 487 24.25 1.80 -2.25
N ALA A 488 23.09 1.57 -2.86
CA ALA A 488 22.52 2.48 -3.86
C ALA A 488 22.03 3.80 -3.26
N LEU A 489 21.71 3.83 -1.96
CA LEU A 489 21.26 5.01 -1.22
C LEU A 489 22.35 5.56 -0.29
N THR A 490 23.06 4.67 0.40
CA THR A 490 24.08 5.03 1.40
C THR A 490 25.43 5.36 0.80
N ALA A 491 25.70 4.89 -0.43
CA ALA A 491 27.02 4.91 -1.06
C ALA A 491 28.13 4.25 -0.19
N SER A 492 27.73 3.46 0.82
CA SER A 492 28.64 2.77 1.73
C SER A 492 29.13 1.47 1.12
N SER A 493 30.38 1.09 1.40
CA SER A 493 30.95 -0.18 0.92
C SER A 493 30.19 -1.36 1.54
N GLN A 494 29.81 -2.32 0.69
CA GLN A 494 29.07 -3.51 1.08
C GLN A 494 29.97 -4.74 1.01
N THR A 495 29.98 -5.52 2.09
CA THR A 495 30.68 -6.81 2.14
C THR A 495 29.77 -7.91 1.65
N LEU A 496 30.20 -8.68 0.66
CA LEU A 496 29.46 -9.84 0.18
C LEU A 496 29.43 -10.94 1.25
N LYS A 497 28.24 -11.47 1.55
CA LYS A 497 28.05 -12.53 2.53
C LYS A 497 27.41 -13.78 1.96
N THR A 498 27.63 -14.92 2.61
CA THR A 498 26.87 -16.15 2.34
C THR A 498 25.45 -16.01 2.92
N THR A 499 24.55 -16.94 2.57
CA THR A 499 23.22 -17.00 3.21
C THR A 499 23.30 -17.29 4.73
N GLY A 500 24.44 -17.79 5.21
CA GLY A 500 24.71 -18.00 6.64
C GLY A 500 25.18 -16.76 7.39
N GLY A 501 25.46 -15.66 6.68
CA GLY A 501 25.95 -14.40 7.29
C GLY A 501 27.47 -14.31 7.43
N ASP A 502 28.22 -15.30 6.95
CA ASP A 502 29.68 -15.27 6.87
C ASP A 502 30.13 -14.42 5.68
N ASN A 503 31.28 -13.76 5.79
CA ASN A 503 31.86 -13.04 4.66
C ASN A 503 32.26 -14.05 3.57
N VAL A 504 31.99 -13.71 2.30
CA VAL A 504 32.55 -14.46 1.17
C VAL A 504 33.94 -13.91 0.92
N ASP A 505 34.93 -14.78 1.11
CA ASP A 505 36.35 -14.55 0.93
C ASP A 505 37.03 -15.88 0.57
N ASN A 506 38.32 -15.84 0.26
CA ASN A 506 39.19 -16.99 0.00
C ASN A 506 39.07 -18.18 0.98
N SER A 507 38.48 -18.01 2.17
CA SER A 507 38.23 -19.09 3.14
C SER A 507 36.79 -19.63 3.09
N ASN A 508 35.85 -18.85 2.56
CA ASN A 508 34.41 -19.12 2.52
C ASN A 508 33.79 -18.95 1.11
N ASP A 509 34.57 -19.15 0.05
CA ASP A 509 34.08 -19.03 -1.33
C ASP A 509 32.81 -19.86 -1.58
N ILE A 510 31.91 -19.31 -2.41
CA ILE A 510 30.70 -20.03 -2.82
C ILE A 510 31.04 -20.89 -4.03
N ALA A 511 30.98 -22.21 -3.86
CA ALA A 511 31.22 -23.18 -4.91
C ALA A 511 30.18 -23.07 -6.04
N GLY A 512 30.65 -23.07 -7.30
CA GLY A 512 29.80 -23.27 -8.47
C GLY A 512 29.35 -24.73 -8.62
N GLN A 513 28.60 -25.01 -9.69
CA GLN A 513 28.15 -26.36 -10.02
C GLN A 513 29.33 -27.27 -10.38
N SER A 514 29.20 -28.56 -10.07
CA SER A 514 30.20 -29.54 -10.44
C SER A 514 29.96 -30.06 -11.85
N PHE A 515 31.02 -30.15 -12.65
CA PHE A 515 30.98 -30.66 -14.02
C PHE A 515 32.01 -31.77 -14.24
N THR A 516 31.64 -32.75 -15.05
CA THR A 516 32.59 -33.75 -15.58
C THR A 516 33.01 -33.34 -16.98
N VAL A 517 34.33 -33.20 -17.20
CA VAL A 517 34.89 -32.95 -18.53
C VAL A 517 35.10 -34.29 -19.22
N ASN A 518 34.23 -34.57 -20.20
CA ASN A 518 34.31 -35.79 -20.99
C ASN A 518 35.29 -35.61 -22.16
N THR A 519 36.32 -36.46 -22.19
CA THR A 519 37.34 -36.48 -23.26
C THR A 519 37.09 -37.51 -24.34
N THR A 520 36.29 -38.53 -24.04
CA THR A 520 35.73 -39.44 -25.02
C THR A 520 34.43 -38.82 -25.51
N GLY A 521 34.30 -38.59 -26.83
CA GLY A 521 33.04 -38.16 -27.43
C GLY A 521 31.90 -39.16 -27.13
N GLY A 522 30.67 -38.78 -27.46
CA GLY A 522 29.51 -39.65 -27.29
C GLY A 522 29.74 -41.03 -27.94
N THR A 523 29.48 -42.09 -27.18
CA THR A 523 29.54 -43.45 -27.70
C THR A 523 28.18 -43.80 -28.32
N MET A 524 28.20 -44.50 -29.45
CA MET A 524 26.99 -45.02 -30.09
C MET A 524 27.03 -46.53 -30.06
N THR A 525 26.05 -47.15 -29.42
CA THR A 525 25.90 -48.60 -29.41
C THR A 525 24.90 -49.02 -30.48
N ILE A 526 25.24 -50.08 -31.20
CA ILE A 526 24.39 -50.67 -32.24
C ILE A 526 24.05 -52.09 -31.80
N ALA A 527 22.77 -52.39 -31.65
CA ALA A 527 22.30 -53.72 -31.29
C ALA A 527 21.25 -54.21 -32.29
N LYS A 528 21.13 -55.54 -32.43
CA LYS A 528 19.96 -56.14 -33.10
C LYS A 528 18.71 -55.80 -32.30
N ASP A 529 17.71 -55.22 -32.95
CA ASP A 529 16.43 -54.94 -32.32
C ASP A 529 15.62 -56.23 -32.16
N ALA A 530 14.93 -56.39 -31.04
CA ALA A 530 14.15 -57.58 -30.73
C ALA A 530 12.99 -57.81 -31.72
N ALA A 531 12.51 -56.76 -32.40
CA ALA A 531 11.51 -56.85 -33.45
C ALA A 531 12.06 -57.31 -34.82
N SER A 532 13.37 -57.60 -34.89
CA SER A 532 13.94 -58.20 -36.10
C SER A 532 13.26 -59.53 -36.42
N PRO A 533 12.88 -59.79 -37.68
CA PRO A 533 12.24 -61.05 -38.06
C PRO A 533 13.05 -62.30 -37.64
N ALA A 534 12.34 -63.35 -37.19
CA ALA A 534 12.95 -64.67 -36.98
C ALA A 534 13.47 -65.24 -38.30
N SER A 535 14.45 -66.15 -38.27
CA SER A 535 15.00 -66.74 -39.50
C SER A 535 13.90 -67.41 -40.35
N TYR A 536 13.75 -66.98 -41.60
CA TYR A 536 12.78 -67.55 -42.54
C TYR A 536 13.39 -67.67 -43.94
N GLN A 537 12.84 -68.57 -44.75
CA GLN A 537 13.21 -68.70 -46.15
C GLN A 537 12.45 -67.65 -46.96
N ALA A 538 13.16 -66.66 -47.52
CA ALA A 538 12.57 -65.71 -48.43
C ALA A 538 12.33 -66.39 -49.80
N VAL A 539 11.07 -66.59 -50.17
CA VAL A 539 10.68 -67.19 -51.45
C VAL A 539 10.92 -66.20 -52.60
N MET A 540 11.50 -66.67 -53.71
CA MET A 540 11.77 -65.85 -54.89
C MET A 540 10.50 -65.15 -55.42
N GLY A 541 10.64 -63.88 -55.82
CA GLY A 541 9.55 -63.07 -56.40
C GLY A 541 8.76 -62.21 -55.40
N LYS A 542 9.02 -62.31 -54.08
CA LYS A 542 8.43 -61.42 -53.07
C LYS A 542 9.30 -60.19 -52.84
N THR A 543 8.71 -58.99 -52.95
CA THR A 543 9.38 -57.71 -52.64
C THR A 543 8.96 -57.19 -51.27
N GLY A 544 9.74 -56.29 -50.67
CA GLY A 544 9.31 -55.61 -49.43
C GLY A 544 9.48 -56.45 -48.15
N GLN A 545 10.41 -57.40 -48.18
CA GLN A 545 10.74 -58.23 -47.02
C GLN A 545 11.70 -57.49 -46.08
N SER A 546 11.41 -57.48 -44.77
CA SER A 546 12.33 -57.00 -43.74
C SER A 546 13.36 -58.09 -43.44
N LEU A 547 14.64 -57.73 -43.49
CA LEU A 547 15.77 -58.67 -43.32
C LEU A 547 16.49 -58.49 -41.97
N GLY A 548 16.24 -57.40 -41.27
CA GLY A 548 16.85 -57.07 -39.99
C GLY A 548 16.45 -55.68 -39.54
N ILE A 549 16.38 -55.49 -38.21
CA ILE A 549 16.15 -54.19 -37.60
C ILE A 549 17.29 -53.94 -36.62
N TRP A 550 17.93 -52.79 -36.73
CA TRP A 550 19.01 -52.37 -35.82
C TRP A 550 18.57 -51.18 -35.00
N ARG A 551 18.87 -51.22 -33.71
CA ARG A 551 18.66 -50.12 -32.78
C ARG A 551 19.99 -49.42 -32.54
N PHE A 552 20.00 -48.13 -32.82
CA PHE A 552 21.07 -47.21 -32.50
C PHE A 552 20.73 -46.53 -31.17
N THR A 553 21.67 -46.50 -30.24
CA THR A 553 21.49 -45.81 -28.96
C THR A 553 22.74 -44.96 -28.71
N GLY A 554 22.57 -43.64 -28.82
CA GLY A 554 23.60 -42.67 -28.48
C GLY A 554 23.75 -42.52 -26.98
N SER A 555 24.93 -42.08 -26.52
CA SER A 555 25.16 -41.78 -25.11
C SER A 555 24.55 -40.44 -24.72
N ALA A 556 24.33 -40.22 -23.43
CA ALA A 556 23.83 -38.97 -22.87
C ALA A 556 24.87 -37.82 -22.87
N VAL A 557 26.03 -38.02 -23.52
CA VAL A 557 27.18 -37.11 -23.40
C VAL A 557 27.25 -36.08 -24.53
N SER A 558 26.87 -36.47 -25.75
CA SER A 558 26.84 -35.56 -26.91
C SER A 558 26.04 -36.14 -28.06
N ASP A 559 25.44 -35.29 -28.88
CA ASP A 559 24.81 -35.68 -30.14
C ASP A 559 25.84 -36.38 -31.04
N THR A 560 25.46 -37.53 -31.61
CA THR A 560 26.34 -38.34 -32.46
C THR A 560 25.73 -38.47 -33.85
N ASN A 561 26.48 -38.10 -34.89
CA ASN A 561 26.01 -38.17 -36.28
C ASN A 561 26.49 -39.46 -36.97
N ILE A 562 25.60 -40.11 -37.72
CA ILE A 562 25.95 -41.26 -38.58
C ILE A 562 26.22 -40.73 -39.99
N THR A 563 27.46 -40.85 -40.46
CA THR A 563 27.89 -40.38 -41.80
C THR A 563 27.85 -41.48 -42.85
N ASP A 564 28.21 -42.72 -42.49
CA ASP A 564 28.22 -43.88 -43.38
C ASP A 564 27.70 -45.13 -42.64
N MET A 565 27.06 -46.05 -43.38
CA MET A 565 26.59 -47.35 -42.87
C MET A 565 26.89 -48.46 -43.88
N THR A 566 27.53 -49.53 -43.42
CA THR A 566 27.82 -50.72 -44.23
C THR A 566 27.02 -51.90 -43.70
N VAL A 567 26.30 -52.58 -44.59
CA VAL A 567 25.52 -53.80 -44.26
C VAL A 567 26.05 -54.94 -45.12
N THR A 568 26.47 -56.03 -44.47
CA THR A 568 26.98 -57.22 -45.14
C THR A 568 25.91 -58.31 -45.13
N ALA A 569 25.63 -58.91 -46.29
CA ALA A 569 24.79 -60.08 -46.42
C ALA A 569 25.65 -61.28 -46.84
N SER A 570 25.56 -62.38 -46.11
CA SER A 570 26.19 -63.66 -46.44
C SER A 570 25.14 -64.63 -46.97
N THR A 571 25.29 -65.09 -48.20
CA THR A 571 24.39 -66.09 -48.83
C THR A 571 25.14 -67.38 -49.09
N SER A 572 24.53 -68.52 -48.81
CA SER A 572 25.07 -69.86 -49.11
C SER A 572 24.37 -70.46 -50.34
N VAL A 573 24.64 -69.98 -51.56
CA VAL A 573 24.18 -70.66 -52.79
C VAL A 573 25.14 -70.46 -53.98
N SER A 574 25.47 -71.56 -54.67
CA SER A 574 26.29 -71.61 -55.88
C SER A 574 25.55 -71.09 -57.12
N CYS A 575 26.23 -70.23 -57.89
CA CYS A 575 26.01 -69.86 -59.29
C CYS A 575 24.59 -69.41 -59.70
N CYS A 576 24.24 -68.16 -59.43
CA CYS A 576 23.40 -67.32 -60.29
C CYS A 576 23.68 -65.84 -59.98
N CYS A 577 23.95 -65.02 -61.00
CA CYS A 577 24.25 -63.59 -60.85
C CYS A 577 22.95 -62.80 -60.63
N PHE A 578 22.81 -62.10 -59.51
CA PHE A 578 21.66 -61.23 -59.23
C PHE A 578 22.04 -59.75 -59.24
N ARG A 579 21.26 -58.91 -59.92
CA ARG A 579 21.31 -57.44 -59.82
C ARG A 579 20.11 -56.93 -59.02
N TYR A 580 20.35 -56.10 -58.02
CA TYR A 580 19.32 -55.53 -57.13
C TYR A 580 19.27 -53.99 -57.19
N ARG A 581 18.07 -53.41 -57.07
CA ARG A 581 17.84 -51.96 -56.91
C ARG A 581 17.00 -51.71 -55.65
N PHE A 582 17.52 -50.97 -54.66
CA PHE A 582 16.85 -50.75 -53.36
C PHE A 582 16.06 -49.42 -53.33
N ARG A 583 14.96 -49.38 -52.56
CA ARG A 583 14.23 -48.16 -52.14
C ARG A 583 14.15 -48.08 -50.62
N HIS A 584 14.35 -46.88 -50.05
CA HIS A 584 14.22 -46.61 -48.61
C HIS A 584 12.93 -45.85 -48.29
N CYS A 585 12.33 -46.13 -47.13
CA CYS A 585 11.20 -45.38 -46.56
C CYS A 585 11.42 -45.21 -45.04
N ARG A 586 11.17 -44.02 -44.49
CA ARG A 586 11.54 -43.61 -43.12
C ARG A 586 10.31 -43.52 -42.22
N ARG A 587 10.36 -44.11 -41.01
CA ARG A 587 9.34 -43.89 -39.94
C ARG A 587 10.02 -43.97 -38.56
N GLY A 588 10.29 -42.80 -37.95
CA GLY A 588 10.95 -42.67 -36.63
C GLY A 588 12.44 -43.06 -36.62
N ASN A 589 13.01 -43.34 -35.44
CA ASN A 589 14.41 -43.78 -35.22
C ASN A 589 14.71 -45.19 -35.77
N ARG A 590 13.93 -45.68 -36.73
CA ARG A 590 14.03 -47.00 -37.34
C ARG A 590 14.24 -46.86 -38.84
N LEU A 591 15.28 -47.53 -39.35
CA LEU A 591 15.54 -47.62 -40.78
C LEU A 591 15.14 -49.02 -41.27
N LEU A 592 14.20 -49.10 -42.22
CA LEU A 592 13.81 -50.34 -42.90
C LEU A 592 14.48 -50.43 -44.28
N LEU A 593 14.98 -51.62 -44.63
CA LEU A 593 15.63 -51.89 -45.92
C LEU A 593 14.85 -52.99 -46.67
N HIS A 594 14.46 -52.72 -47.92
CA HIS A 594 13.64 -53.62 -48.76
C HIS A 594 14.32 -53.94 -50.10
N LEU A 595 14.27 -55.21 -50.53
CA LEU A 595 14.85 -55.72 -51.79
C LEU A 595 13.78 -56.18 -52.80
N PRO A 596 14.01 -55.99 -54.13
CA PRO A 596 13.27 -56.68 -55.19
C PRO A 596 14.13 -57.69 -55.96
N LEU A 597 13.61 -58.90 -56.19
CA LEU A 597 14.24 -60.02 -56.93
C LEU A 597 13.48 -60.29 -58.25
N HIS A 598 14.13 -60.21 -59.43
CA HIS A 598 13.55 -60.56 -60.74
C HIS A 598 14.43 -61.59 -61.48
N GLN A 599 13.82 -62.56 -62.18
CA GLN A 599 14.51 -63.67 -62.87
C GLN A 599 14.29 -63.60 -64.39
N SER A 600 15.31 -63.94 -65.19
CA SER A 600 15.22 -64.21 -66.63
C SER A 600 15.75 -65.63 -66.89
N ALA A 601 14.98 -66.46 -67.59
CA ALA A 601 15.28 -67.87 -67.84
C ALA A 601 16.27 -68.04 -69.02
N CYS A 602 17.30 -68.89 -68.87
CA CYS A 602 18.18 -69.32 -69.94
C CYS A 602 17.73 -70.70 -70.46
N HIS A 603 17.40 -70.79 -71.76
CA HIS A 603 17.24 -72.05 -72.50
C HIS A 603 18.62 -72.68 -72.75
N SER A 604 18.71 -74.00 -72.61
CA SER A 604 19.90 -74.80 -72.90
C SER A 604 19.87 -75.38 -74.32
N ASP A 605 20.97 -75.25 -75.08
CA ASP A 605 21.29 -76.17 -76.19
C ASP A 605 22.79 -76.50 -76.25
N GLU A 606 23.03 -77.81 -76.30
CA GLU A 606 24.13 -78.68 -76.75
C GLU A 606 25.64 -78.48 -76.43
N HIS A 607 26.14 -79.50 -75.71
CA HIS A 607 27.35 -80.31 -75.92
C HIS A 607 28.78 -79.72 -75.85
N ARG A 608 29.46 -79.98 -74.71
CA ARG A 608 30.59 -80.95 -74.61
C ARG A 608 30.93 -81.27 -73.15
N ARG A 609 31.06 -82.58 -72.86
CA ARG A 609 31.44 -83.15 -71.56
C ARG A 609 32.91 -82.88 -71.23
N PHE A 610 33.20 -82.45 -70.01
CA PHE A 610 34.33 -82.95 -69.20
C PHE A 610 33.92 -82.92 -67.72
N TYR A 611 33.97 -84.09 -67.07
CA TYR A 611 33.85 -84.23 -65.61
C TYR A 611 35.16 -83.80 -64.95
N GLY A 612 35.07 -82.96 -63.91
CA GLY A 612 36.20 -82.56 -63.08
C GLY A 612 35.77 -81.63 -61.93
N THR A 613 35.56 -82.25 -60.76
CA THR A 613 35.72 -81.74 -59.39
C THR A 613 35.47 -80.25 -59.05
N SER A 614 34.60 -80.06 -58.06
CA SER A 614 34.09 -78.81 -57.48
C SER A 614 35.11 -77.68 -57.31
N ARG A 615 34.92 -76.58 -58.06
CA ARG A 615 35.41 -75.25 -57.68
C ARG A 615 34.31 -74.52 -56.90
N GLN A 616 34.56 -74.22 -55.62
CA GLN A 616 33.79 -73.22 -54.88
C GLN A 616 34.12 -71.83 -55.45
N CYS A 617 33.21 -71.28 -56.26
CA CYS A 617 33.23 -69.86 -56.60
C CYS A 617 32.47 -69.09 -55.53
N GLY A 618 33.18 -68.60 -54.51
CA GLY A 618 32.64 -67.66 -53.53
C GLY A 618 32.61 -66.25 -54.12
N PHE A 619 31.44 -65.80 -54.58
CA PHE A 619 31.22 -64.41 -54.98
C PHE A 619 30.47 -63.71 -53.85
N VAL A 620 31.13 -62.80 -53.12
CA VAL A 620 30.52 -61.94 -52.10
C VAL A 620 30.22 -60.59 -52.76
N PRO A 621 28.95 -60.21 -53.00
CA PRO A 621 28.64 -58.90 -53.54
C PRO A 621 28.74 -57.83 -52.43
N PHE A 622 29.66 -56.88 -52.59
CA PHE A 622 29.79 -55.70 -51.73
C PHE A 622 28.93 -54.55 -52.26
N TRP A 623 28.15 -53.88 -51.40
CA TRP A 623 27.39 -52.68 -51.77
C TRP A 623 27.54 -51.59 -50.70
N ARG A 624 27.94 -50.39 -51.15
CA ARG A 624 28.19 -49.19 -50.30
C ARG A 624 27.04 -48.20 -50.53
N PHE A 625 26.37 -47.76 -49.46
CA PHE A 625 25.29 -46.78 -49.56
C PHE A 625 25.78 -45.41 -49.06
N HIS A 626 25.71 -44.39 -49.92
CA HIS A 626 25.95 -42.99 -49.55
C HIS A 626 24.62 -42.30 -49.25
N PHE A 627 24.43 -41.84 -48.01
CA PHE A 627 23.29 -41.00 -47.67
C PHE A 627 23.58 -39.54 -48.03
N LYS A 628 22.73 -38.92 -48.86
CA LYS A 628 22.90 -37.50 -49.27
C LYS A 628 22.49 -36.47 -48.20
N ARG A 629 22.02 -36.89 -47.02
CA ARG A 629 21.72 -36.00 -45.88
C ARG A 629 21.96 -36.73 -44.55
N ALA A 630 22.65 -36.05 -43.64
CA ALA A 630 22.93 -36.51 -42.29
C ALA A 630 21.65 -36.87 -41.53
N VAL A 631 21.68 -37.98 -40.80
CA VAL A 631 20.62 -38.37 -39.87
C VAL A 631 21.01 -37.85 -38.49
N HIS A 632 20.41 -36.74 -38.07
CA HIS A 632 20.42 -36.30 -36.67
C HIS A 632 19.46 -37.20 -35.87
N ILE A 633 19.92 -37.71 -34.73
CA ILE A 633 19.14 -38.48 -33.76
C ILE A 633 19.07 -37.70 -32.47
#